data_AF-A0A8J4M022-F1
#
_entry.id   AF-A0A8J4M022-F1
#
_cell.length_a   1.000
_cell.length_b   1.000
_cell.length_c   1.000
_cell.angle_alpha   90.00
_cell.angle_beta   90.00
_cell.angle_gamma   90.00
#
_symmetry.space_group_name_H-M   'P 1'
#
loop_
_entity.id
_entity.type
_entity.pdbx_description
1 polymer ?
#
loop_
_entity_poly.entity_id
_entity_poly.type
_entity_poly.pdbx_seq_one_letter_code
_entity_poly.pdbx_strand_id
1 'polypeptide(L)'
;MCEHANVTLLATLLQPSPDVVECFHDVMLVTGGRLIFHGPREALLPFFGSMGLAPMPGQSLADFVQEVLASPQDQARYRVPPPALSPSLPPPPPPPLWSGRNLIQAHAPGL
;
A
#
# COMPACT_ATOMS: atom_id res chain seq x y z
N MET A 1 -22.31 -12.60 15.64
CA MET A 1 -23.02 -13.91 15.67
C MET A 1 -22.06 -15.09 15.81
N CYS A 2 -21.06 -15.25 14.93
CA CYS A 2 -20.13 -16.39 14.98
C CYS A 2 -19.30 -16.48 16.29
N GLU A 3 -18.88 -15.33 16.84
CA GLU A 3 -18.14 -15.28 18.11
C GLU A 3 -18.94 -15.86 19.28
N HIS A 4 -20.26 -15.66 19.30
CA HIS A 4 -21.11 -16.12 20.39
C HIS A 4 -21.43 -17.61 20.29
N ALA A 5 -21.33 -18.18 19.07
CA ALA A 5 -21.59 -19.60 18.81
C ALA A 5 -20.30 -20.45 18.77
N ASN A 6 -19.13 -19.83 18.92
CA ASN A 6 -17.82 -20.48 18.81
C ASN A 6 -17.65 -21.29 17.52
N VAL A 7 -18.04 -20.69 16.38
CA VAL A 7 -17.95 -21.30 15.05
C VAL A 7 -17.12 -20.43 14.11
N THR A 8 -16.39 -21.05 13.20
CA THR A 8 -15.69 -20.37 12.09
C THR A 8 -16.51 -20.50 10.82
N LEU A 9 -16.87 -19.37 10.20
CA LEU A 9 -17.61 -19.31 8.94
C LEU A 9 -16.66 -18.87 7.83
N LEU A 10 -16.58 -19.65 6.74
CA LEU A 10 -15.96 -19.24 5.49
C LEU A 10 -17.04 -19.10 4.42
N ALA A 11 -17.12 -17.94 3.79
CA ALA A 11 -18.07 -17.65 2.73
C ALA A 11 -17.37 -16.97 1.55
N THR A 12 -17.75 -17.33 0.33
CA THR A 12 -17.33 -16.66 -0.91
C THR A 12 -18.50 -15.85 -1.45
N LEU A 13 -18.34 -14.54 -1.57
CA LEU A 13 -19.39 -13.63 -1.99
C LEU A 13 -19.04 -13.02 -3.34
N LEU A 14 -19.98 -13.09 -4.29
CA LEU A 14 -19.85 -12.37 -5.55
C LEU A 14 -20.44 -10.96 -5.35
N GLN A 15 -19.56 -9.95 -5.29
CA GLN A 15 -19.90 -8.54 -5.10
C GLN A 15 -20.76 -8.25 -3.86
N PRO A 16 -20.24 -8.45 -2.64
CA PRO A 16 -20.97 -8.14 -1.41
C PRO A 16 -21.25 -6.64 -1.29
N SER A 17 -22.38 -6.31 -0.65
CA SER A 17 -22.67 -4.93 -0.23
C SER A 17 -21.70 -4.46 0.87
N PRO A 18 -21.55 -3.14 1.07
CA PRO A 18 -20.69 -2.58 2.11
C PRO A 18 -20.96 -3.16 3.51
N ASP A 19 -22.24 -3.20 3.91
CA ASP A 19 -22.67 -3.72 5.21
C ASP A 19 -22.26 -5.18 5.44
N VAL A 20 -22.26 -5.98 4.36
CA VAL A 20 -21.86 -7.38 4.42
C VAL A 20 -20.34 -7.50 4.59
N VAL A 21 -19.55 -6.66 3.93
CA VAL A 21 -18.09 -6.63 4.12
C VAL A 21 -17.72 -6.23 5.55
N GLU A 22 -18.48 -5.34 6.17
CA GLU A 22 -18.28 -4.93 7.56
C GLU A 22 -18.53 -6.05 8.58
N CYS A 23 -19.27 -7.10 8.21
CA CYS A 23 -19.51 -8.26 9.08
C CYS A 23 -18.33 -9.22 9.20
N PHE A 24 -17.29 -9.08 8.36
CA PHE A 24 -16.13 -9.97 8.34
C PHE A 24 -14.93 -9.40 9.09
N HIS A 25 -14.33 -10.23 9.94
CA HIS A 25 -13.07 -9.91 10.62
C HIS A 25 -11.88 -10.03 9.67
N ASP A 26 -11.80 -11.17 8.98
CA ASP A 26 -10.76 -11.45 7.97
C ASP A 26 -11.36 -11.42 6.57
N VAL A 27 -10.58 -10.91 5.61
CA VAL A 27 -10.96 -10.81 4.21
C VAL A 27 -9.90 -11.49 3.35
N MET A 28 -10.36 -12.26 2.36
CA MET A 28 -9.52 -12.89 1.35
C MET A 28 -9.87 -12.35 -0.03
N LEU A 29 -8.91 -11.73 -0.72
CA LEU A 29 -9.08 -11.17 -2.06
C LEU A 29 -8.44 -12.08 -3.11
N VAL A 30 -9.25 -12.57 -4.05
CA VAL A 30 -8.81 -13.44 -5.14
C VAL A 30 -9.23 -12.85 -6.47
N THR A 31 -8.30 -12.73 -7.41
CA THR A 31 -8.58 -12.31 -8.80
C THR A 31 -7.75 -13.15 -9.77
N GLY A 32 -8.33 -13.59 -10.90
CA GLY A 32 -7.64 -14.42 -11.90
C GLY A 32 -7.02 -15.70 -11.33
N GLY A 33 -7.62 -16.30 -10.29
CA GLY A 33 -7.08 -17.47 -9.59
C GLY A 33 -5.88 -17.21 -8.69
N ARG A 34 -5.52 -15.93 -8.44
CA ARG A 34 -4.41 -15.53 -7.58
C ARG A 34 -4.92 -14.88 -6.31
N LEU A 35 -4.34 -15.27 -5.18
CA LEU A 35 -4.54 -14.59 -3.90
C LEU A 35 -3.77 -13.27 -3.90
N ILE A 36 -4.49 -12.17 -3.76
CA ILE A 36 -3.91 -10.82 -3.72
C ILE A 36 -3.68 -10.37 -2.28
N PHE A 37 -4.60 -10.72 -1.38
CA PHE A 37 -4.55 -10.33 0.02
C PHE A 37 -5.30 -11.34 0.88
N HIS A 38 -4.79 -11.58 2.09
CA HIS A 38 -5.49 -12.28 3.15
C HIS A 38 -5.09 -11.71 4.51
N GLY A 39 -6.06 -11.38 5.35
CA GLY A 39 -5.84 -10.87 6.69
C GLY A 39 -7.00 -10.03 7.20
N PRO A 40 -6.81 -9.30 8.31
CA PRO A 40 -7.86 -8.52 8.92
C PRO A 40 -8.32 -7.42 7.97
N ARG A 41 -9.62 -7.14 7.97
CA ARG A 41 -10.25 -6.14 7.10
C ARG A 41 -9.59 -4.77 7.26
N GLU A 42 -9.18 -4.41 8.47
CA GLU A 42 -8.54 -3.13 8.81
C GLU A 42 -7.17 -2.97 8.12
N ALA A 43 -6.53 -4.08 7.72
CA ALA A 43 -5.26 -4.06 6.99
C ALA A 43 -5.41 -3.90 5.46
N LEU A 44 -6.64 -3.97 4.91
CA LEU A 44 -6.87 -3.75 3.47
C LEU A 44 -6.43 -2.37 3.00
N LEU A 45 -6.90 -1.31 3.66
CA LEU A 45 -6.57 0.06 3.27
C LEU A 45 -5.07 0.35 3.36
N PRO A 46 -4.37 0.00 4.46
CA PRO A 46 -2.91 0.10 4.53
C PRO A 46 -2.19 -0.68 3.41
N PHE A 47 -2.67 -1.88 3.08
CA PHE A 47 -2.12 -2.70 1.99
C PHE A 47 -2.21 -1.97 0.64
N PHE A 48 -3.39 -1.45 0.28
CA PHE A 48 -3.54 -0.67 -0.96
C PHE A 48 -2.78 0.66 -0.92
N GLY A 49 -2.73 1.32 0.24
CA GLY A 49 -1.95 2.54 0.46
C GLY A 49 -0.45 2.33 0.22
N SER A 50 0.09 1.17 0.58
CA SER A 50 1.50 0.81 0.30
C SER A 50 1.80 0.69 -1.20
N MET A 51 0.77 0.45 -2.03
CA MET A 51 0.85 0.42 -3.48
C MET A 51 0.54 1.79 -4.12
N GLY A 52 0.31 2.83 -3.30
CA GLY A 52 -0.07 4.16 -3.77
C GLY A 52 -1.52 4.24 -4.26
N LEU A 53 -2.40 3.36 -3.76
CA LEU A 53 -3.82 3.32 -4.11
C LEU A 53 -4.67 3.71 -2.91
N ALA A 54 -5.64 4.60 -3.11
CA ALA A 54 -6.57 5.02 -2.07
C ALA A 54 -8.01 5.12 -2.61
N PRO A 55 -9.04 4.87 -1.78
CA PRO A 55 -10.43 5.10 -2.16
C PRO A 55 -10.69 6.57 -2.50
N MET A 56 -11.70 6.81 -3.35
CA MET A 56 -12.19 8.15 -3.60
C MET A 56 -13.00 8.69 -2.40
N PRO A 57 -13.13 10.02 -2.24
CA PRO A 57 -13.93 10.60 -1.16
C PRO A 57 -15.38 10.10 -1.18
N GLY A 58 -15.84 9.53 -0.06
CA GLY A 58 -17.20 8.98 0.07
C GLY A 58 -17.41 7.59 -0.53
N GLN A 59 -16.37 6.97 -1.10
CA GLN A 59 -16.44 5.61 -1.61
C GLN A 59 -16.31 4.58 -0.49
N SER A 60 -17.13 3.54 -0.53
CA SER A 60 -17.03 2.43 0.43
C SER A 60 -15.79 1.57 0.17
N LEU A 61 -15.32 0.87 1.22
CA LEU A 61 -14.21 -0.08 1.07
C LEU A 61 -14.56 -1.21 0.10
N ALA A 62 -15.81 -1.68 0.12
CA ALA A 62 -16.28 -2.77 -0.73
C ALA A 62 -16.24 -2.38 -2.22
N ASP A 63 -16.70 -1.17 -2.55
CA ASP A 63 -16.69 -0.65 -3.92
C ASP A 63 -15.27 -0.42 -4.41
N PHE A 64 -14.44 0.22 -3.57
CA PHE A 64 -13.02 0.45 -3.87
C PHE A 64 -12.30 -0.87 -4.19
N VAL A 65 -12.44 -1.88 -3.34
CA VAL A 65 -11.80 -3.18 -3.52
C VAL A 65 -12.31 -3.89 -4.77
N GLN A 66 -13.61 -3.84 -5.07
CA GLN A 66 -14.13 -4.45 -6.29
C GLN A 66 -13.56 -3.79 -7.54
N GLU A 67 -13.57 -2.46 -7.60
CA GLU A 67 -13.13 -1.73 -8.79
C GLU A 67 -11.61 -1.78 -8.98
N VAL A 68 -10.81 -1.73 -7.91
CA VAL A 68 -9.33 -1.80 -8.00
C VAL A 68 -8.84 -3.20 -8.43
N LEU A 69 -9.62 -4.24 -8.13
CA LEU A 69 -9.34 -5.62 -8.54
C LEU A 69 -9.91 -5.97 -9.94
N ALA A 70 -10.86 -5.18 -10.46
CA ALA A 70 -11.53 -5.46 -11.73
C ALA A 70 -10.59 -5.33 -12.93
N SER A 71 -9.80 -4.25 -12.99
CA SER A 71 -8.80 -4.09 -14.05
C SER A 71 -7.61 -3.22 -13.62
N PRO A 72 -6.40 -3.47 -14.16
CA PRO A 72 -5.27 -2.56 -14.00
C PRO A 72 -5.52 -1.16 -14.57
N GLN A 73 -6.39 -1.02 -15.57
CA GLN A 73 -6.73 0.28 -16.16
C GLN A 73 -7.52 1.14 -15.16
N ASP A 74 -8.41 0.53 -14.39
CA ASP A 74 -9.20 1.19 -13.34
C ASP A 74 -8.37 1.54 -12.10
N GLN A 75 -7.12 1.10 -11.99
CA GLN A 75 -6.24 1.50 -10.89
C GLN A 75 -5.78 2.96 -11.03
N ALA A 76 -5.78 3.53 -12.24
CA ALA A 76 -5.30 4.89 -12.47
C ALA A 76 -6.11 5.95 -11.71
N ARG A 77 -7.43 5.77 -11.57
CA ARG A 77 -8.33 6.66 -10.81
C ARG A 77 -8.07 6.65 -9.30
N TYR A 78 -7.41 5.62 -8.78
CA TYR A 78 -7.11 5.46 -7.36
C TYR A 78 -5.69 5.84 -6.98
N ARG A 79 -4.84 6.15 -7.96
CA ARG A 79 -3.46 6.52 -7.68
C ARG A 79 -3.41 7.84 -6.95
N VAL A 80 -2.91 7.80 -5.73
CA VAL A 80 -2.52 9.01 -5.02
C VAL A 80 -1.17 9.48 -5.56
N PRO A 81 -1.01 10.77 -5.89
CA PRO A 81 0.28 11.32 -6.21
C PRO A 81 1.25 11.02 -5.07
N PRO A 82 2.52 10.67 -5.35
CA PRO A 82 3.50 10.62 -4.29
C PRO A 82 3.47 11.95 -3.53
N PRO A 83 3.61 11.95 -2.19
CA PRO A 83 3.64 13.19 -1.44
C PRO A 83 4.66 14.09 -2.11
N ALA A 84 4.19 15.25 -2.60
CA ALA A 84 5.08 16.22 -3.21
C ALA A 84 6.20 16.43 -2.20
N LEU A 85 7.44 16.09 -2.58
CA LEU A 85 8.62 16.49 -1.82
C LEU A 85 8.39 17.96 -1.50
N SER A 86 8.14 18.26 -0.22
CA SER A 86 7.69 19.58 0.19
C SER A 86 8.61 20.60 -0.47
N PRO A 87 8.11 21.58 -1.25
CA PRO A 87 8.97 22.51 -1.98
C PRO A 87 9.88 23.35 -1.07
N SER A 88 9.75 23.19 0.25
CA SER A 88 10.53 23.85 1.30
C SER A 88 11.74 23.07 1.81
N LEU A 89 11.97 21.80 1.44
CA LEU A 89 13.20 21.13 1.86
C LEU A 89 14.36 21.59 0.95
N PRO A 90 15.37 22.33 1.46
CA PRO A 90 16.54 22.65 0.66
C PRO A 90 17.22 21.35 0.22
N PRO A 91 17.80 21.30 -0.99
CA PRO A 91 18.53 20.12 -1.44
C PRO A 91 19.61 19.77 -0.40
N PRO A 92 19.85 18.47 -0.13
CA PRO A 92 20.92 18.06 0.78
C PRO A 92 22.25 18.69 0.30
N PRO A 93 23.12 19.14 1.23
CA PRO A 93 24.42 19.70 0.84
C PRO A 93 25.17 18.66 0.00
N PRO A 94 25.87 19.09 -1.07
CA PRO A 94 26.67 18.17 -1.86
C PRO A 94 27.66 17.44 -0.95
N PRO A 95 27.87 16.12 -1.12
CA PRO A 95 28.88 15.41 -0.36
C PRO A 95 30.23 16.10 -0.55
N PRO A 96 31.06 16.16 0.50
CA PRO A 96 32.30 16.91 0.44
C PRO A 96 33.20 16.33 -0.67
N LEU A 97 33.89 17.23 -1.39
CA LEU A 97 34.64 16.92 -2.63
C LEU A 97 35.75 15.86 -2.46
N TRP A 98 36.11 15.51 -1.22
CA TRP A 98 37.04 14.41 -0.91
C TRP A 98 36.40 13.01 -1.00
N SER A 99 35.07 12.92 -1.14
CA SER A 99 34.34 11.64 -1.18
C SER A 99 34.41 10.91 -2.53
N GLY A 100 35.09 11.46 -3.56
CA GLY A 100 34.89 11.02 -4.95
C GLY A 100 36.13 10.86 -5.83
N ARG A 101 37.36 10.90 -5.32
CA ARG A 101 38.54 10.59 -6.13
C ARG A 101 39.56 9.76 -5.35
N ASN A 102 39.82 8.56 -5.87
CA ASN A 102 40.99 7.75 -5.60
C ASN A 102 42.22 8.63 -5.28
N LEU A 103 42.70 8.60 -4.04
CA LEU A 103 44.00 9.15 -3.65
C LEU A 103 44.80 8.06 -2.96
N ILE A 104 45.38 7.24 -3.83
CA ILE A 104 46.63 6.55 -3.63
C ILE A 104 47.70 7.64 -3.38
N GLN A 105 48.52 7.44 -2.35
CA GLN A 105 49.75 8.17 -2.00
C GLN A 105 49.67 9.68 -1.71
N ALA A 106 49.80 9.99 -0.41
CA ALA A 106 50.67 11.09 0.00
C ALA A 106 51.47 10.64 1.24
N HIS A 107 52.71 10.23 0.96
CA HIS A 107 53.77 10.04 1.93
C HIS A 107 53.97 11.36 2.69
N ALA A 108 53.88 11.34 4.01
CA ALA A 108 54.24 12.49 4.84
C ALA A 108 55.77 12.70 4.82
N PRO A 109 56.29 13.90 4.52
CA PRO A 109 57.52 14.37 5.12
C PRO A 109 57.17 15.17 6.39
N GLY A 110 57.98 14.97 7.43
CA GLY A 110 57.69 15.43 8.78
C GLY A 110 57.72 16.94 9.00
N LEU A 111 57.22 17.31 10.18
CA LEU A 111 57.82 18.20 11.16
C LEU A 111 57.24 17.85 12.54
#